data_AF-A0A348WNL9-F1
#
_entry.id   AF-A0A348WNL9-F1
#
_cell.length_a   1.000
_cell.length_b   1.000
_cell.length_c   1.000
_cell.angle_alpha   90.00
_cell.angle_beta   90.00
_cell.angle_gamma   90.00
#
_symmetry.space_group_name_H-M   'P 1'
#
loop_
_entity.id
_entity.type
_entity.pdbx_description
1 polymer ?
#
loop_
_entity_poly.entity_id
_entity_poly.type
_entity_poly.pdbx_seq_one_letter_code
_entity_poly.pdbx_strand_id
1 'polypeptide(L)' 'MPEGKKKTHGILALAGLEPYQEKPGEEYMNDEQLAHFRKILEEWRRQLR' A
#
# COMPACT_ATOMS: atom_id res chain seq x y z
N MET A 1 -6.91 -24.51 2.13
CA MET A 1 -5.55 -23.91 2.15
C MET A 1 -5.51 -22.90 3.29
N PRO A 2 -4.51 -22.89 4.18
CA PRO A 2 -4.51 -21.95 5.30
C PRO A 2 -4.27 -20.54 4.76
N GLU A 3 -5.20 -19.62 5.06
CA GLU A 3 -5.13 -18.22 4.69
C GLU A 3 -3.90 -17.58 5.37
N GLY A 4 -2.88 -17.29 4.58
CA GLY A 4 -1.66 -16.66 5.05
C GLY A 4 -1.95 -15.28 5.61
N LYS A 5 -1.81 -15.12 6.93
CA LYS A 5 -1.84 -13.82 7.60
C LYS A 5 -0.93 -12.86 6.84
N LYS A 6 -1.51 -11.83 6.20
CA LYS A 6 -0.78 -10.77 5.49
C LYS A 6 0.07 -10.03 6.50
N LYS A 7 1.32 -10.43 6.63
CA LYS A 7 2.28 -9.70 7.45
C LYS A 7 2.76 -8.50 6.65
N THR A 8 2.34 -7.31 7.07
CA THR A 8 2.87 -6.04 6.57
C THR A 8 4.35 -5.92 6.95
N HIS A 9 5.25 -5.89 5.97
CA HIS A 9 6.69 -5.73 6.19
C HIS A 9 7.20 -4.46 5.45
N GLY A 10 8.26 -3.84 5.98
CA GLY A 10 8.96 -2.73 5.30
C GLY A 10 8.24 -1.38 5.36
N ILE A 11 8.37 -0.57 4.30
CA ILE A 11 7.84 0.81 4.20
C ILE A 11 6.32 0.87 4.46
N LEU A 12 5.58 -0.19 4.10
CA LEU A 12 4.14 -0.28 4.39
C LEU A 12 3.83 -0.29 5.89
N ALA A 13 4.58 -1.06 6.67
CA ALA A 13 4.45 -1.07 8.12
C ALA A 13 4.84 0.28 8.74
N LEU A 14 5.86 0.93 8.17
CA LEU A 14 6.30 2.27 8.57
C LEU A 14 5.25 3.36 8.26
N ALA A 15 4.44 3.16 7.22
CA ALA A 15 3.34 4.04 6.84
C ALA A 15 2.01 3.71 7.53
N GLY A 16 1.93 2.63 8.32
CA GLY A 16 0.67 2.15 8.87
C GLY A 16 -0.35 1.80 7.79
N LEU A 17 0.11 1.41 6.60
CA LEU A 17 -0.72 1.07 5.45
C LEU A 17 -0.74 -0.44 5.23
N GLU A 18 -1.94 -0.96 5.00
CA GLU A 18 -2.16 -2.35 4.58
C GLU A 18 -1.94 -2.50 3.07
N PRO A 19 -1.58 -3.68 2.55
CA PRO A 19 -1.35 -3.87 1.12
C PRO A 19 -2.65 -3.67 0.33
N TYR A 20 -2.62 -2.77 -0.67
CA TYR A 20 -3.75 -2.54 -1.56
C TYR A 20 -4.24 -3.85 -2.18
N GLN A 21 -5.55 -4.06 -2.18
CA GLN A 21 -6.20 -5.21 -2.82
C GLN A 21 -6.90 -4.73 -4.07
N GLU A 22 -6.38 -5.14 -5.22
CA GLU A 22 -7.04 -4.89 -6.50
C GLU A 22 -8.39 -5.61 -6.56
N LYS A 23 -9.36 -4.96 -7.20
CA LYS A 23 -10.66 -5.58 -7.50
C LYS A 23 -10.67 -6.08 -8.96
N PRO A 24 -11.40 -7.16 -9.27
CA PRO A 24 -11.53 -7.63 -10.64
C PRO A 24 -12.06 -6.54 -11.56
N GLY A 25 -11.36 -6.29 -12.67
CA GLY A 25 -11.74 -5.27 -13.65
C GLY A 25 -11.34 -3.84 -13.27
N GLU A 26 -10.55 -3.63 -12.21
CA GLU A 26 -9.95 -2.33 -11.94
C GLU A 26 -8.96 -1.94 -13.04
N GLU A 27 -9.07 -0.69 -13.51
CA GLU A 27 -8.08 -0.10 -14.39
C GLU A 27 -6.75 0.08 -13.65
N TYR A 28 -5.66 -0.29 -14.32
CA TYR A 28 -4.32 -0.09 -13.81
C TYR A 28 -4.07 1.39 -13.55
N MET A 29 -3.55 1.73 -12.37
CA MET A 29 -3.30 3.11 -11.94
C MET A 29 -4.56 3.99 -11.88
N ASN A 30 -5.68 3.41 -11.44
CA ASN A 30 -6.85 4.21 -11.07
C ASN A 30 -6.55 5.13 -9.87
N ASP A 31 -7.48 6.04 -9.59
CA ASP A 31 -7.33 7.04 -8.53
C ASP A 31 -7.14 6.43 -7.13
N GLU A 32 -7.78 5.28 -6.83
CA GLU A 32 -7.63 4.57 -5.55
C GLU A 32 -6.21 4.02 -5.36
N GLN A 33 -5.65 3.40 -6.41
CA GLN A 33 -4.28 2.88 -6.43
C GLN A 33 -3.27 4.02 -6.32
N LEU A 34 -3.44 5.09 -7.11
CA LEU A 34 -2.55 6.26 -7.08
C LEU A 34 -2.56 6.93 -5.70
N ALA A 35 -3.74 7.09 -5.08
CA ALA A 35 -3.86 7.63 -3.73
C ALA A 35 -3.16 6.75 -2.70
N HIS A 36 -3.24 5.42 -2.84
CA HIS A 36 -2.54 4.48 -1.98
C HIS A 36 -1.01 4.65 -2.09
N PHE A 37 -0.45 4.61 -3.30
CA PHE A 37 0.98 4.79 -3.52
C PHE A 37 1.49 6.15 -3.06
N ARG A 38 0.70 7.21 -3.27
CA ARG A 38 1.05 8.56 -2.82
C ARG A 38 1.27 8.62 -1.31
N LYS A 39 0.39 7.99 -0.50
CA LYS A 39 0.54 7.96 0.96
C LYS A 39 1.82 7.23 1.38
N ILE A 40 2.16 6.13 0.73
CA ILE A 40 3.41 5.40 0.97
C ILE A 40 4.62 6.31 0.72
N LEU A 41 4.63 7.01 -0.42
CA LEU A 41 5.74 7.88 -0.81
C LEU A 41 5.84 9.14 0.08
N GLU A 42 4.72 9.73 0.46
CA GLU A 42 4.68 10.88 1.37
C GLU A 42 5.20 10.52 2.77
N GLU A 43 4.79 9.36 3.29
CA GLU A 43 5.35 8.83 4.53
C GLU A 43 6.86 8.63 4.41
N TRP A 44 7.30 7.93 3.36
CA TRP A 44 8.70 7.61 3.21
C TRP A 44 9.55 8.89 3.08
N ARG A 45 9.05 9.88 2.34
CA ARG A 45 9.66 11.22 2.25
C ARG A 45 9.75 11.90 3.62
N ARG A 46 8.75 11.74 4.49
CA ARG A 46 8.77 12.32 5.85
C ARG A 46 9.85 11.68 6.72
N GLN A 47 10.07 10.37 6.59
CA GLN A 47 11.09 9.65 7.37
C GLN A 47 12.52 9.93 6.93
N LEU A 48 12.72 10.38 5.69
CA LEU A 48 14.02 10.78 5.17
C LEU A 48 14.41 12.23 5.53
N ARG A 49 13.51 12.98 6.16
CA ARG A 49 13.77 14.35 6.65
C ARG A 49 14.17 14.33 8.12
#